data_AF-A0A0F9Q1M9-F1
#
_entry.id   AF-A0A0F9Q1M9-F1
#
_cell.length_a   1.000
_cell.length_b   1.000
_cell.length_c   1.000
_cell.angle_alpha   90.00
_cell.angle_beta   90.00
_cell.angle_gamma   90.00
#
_symmetry.space_group_name_H-M   'P 1'
#
loop_
_entity.id
_entity.type
_entity.pdbx_description
1 polymer ?
#
loop_
_entity_poly.entity_id
_entity_poly.type
_entity_poly.pdbx_seq_one_letter_code
_entity_poly.pdbx_strand_id
1 'polypeptide(L)'
;MARIRTIKPEFWTDGTIVRLPFEARLLFIGLWNFADDAGYLPYDPIQLKLQVLPHDMVDAAVLIDLLVAAELLTLHEGVGSRNYLQIKGFDKHQKVSHPQPSRIIPELSGTKRNIPVTLRRALAVKYGCEPGGSAECECYYCGTKGSIWWPTTQTGKPGFWVAFSLSIDHFVAESKGGTTAEDNLVLACESCNKSKATSDGITRMLQNIPEDSGTLPPEGKGIEGNRRDTKIPAQDAGGDSGANDSTTSKGSKPKRRKPVTVDDVKFPPDMDTPEVRTAVDDWLAHKRRRREGYKTPGEVERLLKTHKAVGPAGFVAAVDSSIGNGYKGVCPPTGGNDGRPGNGPGRQVGRSDPTRPRERKYENKSHVPSAASLAAVRGKTSADAKGGEVHRPD
;
A
#
# COMPACT_ATOMS: atom_id res chain seq x y z
N MET A 1 -15.41 -14.66 -10.05
CA MET A 1 -16.75 -14.31 -10.60
C MET A 1 -17.69 -14.22 -9.42
N ALA A 2 -18.49 -13.16 -9.33
CA ALA A 2 -19.46 -13.02 -8.24
C ALA A 2 -20.53 -14.11 -8.32
N ARG A 3 -20.94 -14.65 -7.17
CA ARG A 3 -21.97 -15.69 -7.08
C ARG A 3 -23.09 -15.25 -6.15
N ILE A 4 -24.33 -15.64 -6.45
CA ILE A 4 -25.44 -15.49 -5.52
C ILE A 4 -25.17 -16.40 -4.32
N ARG A 5 -25.37 -15.85 -3.11
CA ARG A 5 -25.18 -16.54 -1.83
C ARG A 5 -26.43 -16.38 -0.99
N THR A 6 -26.69 -17.34 -0.09
CA THR A 6 -27.89 -17.31 0.76
C THR A 6 -27.56 -16.66 2.10
N ILE A 7 -28.47 -15.84 2.62
CA ILE A 7 -28.42 -15.34 4.00
C ILE A 7 -29.34 -16.23 4.82
N LYS A 8 -28.76 -16.98 5.77
CA LYS A 8 -29.55 -17.83 6.67
C LYS A 8 -30.26 -16.96 7.73
N PRO A 9 -31.47 -17.32 8.21
CA PRO A 9 -32.19 -16.55 9.22
C PRO A 9 -31.39 -16.32 10.51
N GLU A 10 -30.55 -17.26 10.92
CA GLU A 10 -29.76 -17.18 12.16
C GLU A 10 -28.76 -16.01 12.14
N PHE A 11 -28.40 -15.51 10.94
CA PHE A 11 -27.56 -14.33 10.78
C PHE A 11 -28.13 -13.11 11.52
N TRP A 12 -29.45 -12.93 11.49
CA TRP A 12 -30.11 -11.74 12.04
C TRP A 12 -30.17 -11.76 13.58
N THR A 13 -29.97 -12.92 14.19
CA THR A 13 -30.02 -13.14 15.64
C THR A 13 -28.67 -13.49 16.24
N ASP A 14 -27.62 -13.60 15.43
CA ASP A 14 -26.28 -13.96 15.91
C ASP A 14 -25.72 -12.87 16.82
N GLY A 15 -25.31 -13.26 18.03
CA GLY A 15 -24.88 -12.34 19.09
C GLY A 15 -23.64 -11.51 18.77
N THR A 16 -22.79 -11.97 17.85
CA THR A 16 -21.62 -11.23 17.36
C THR A 16 -22.03 -10.27 16.26
N ILE A 17 -22.80 -10.74 15.28
CA ILE A 17 -23.27 -9.94 14.14
C ILE A 17 -24.11 -8.75 14.61
N VAL A 18 -25.06 -8.95 15.52
CA VAL A 18 -25.96 -7.88 15.99
C VAL A 18 -25.24 -6.74 16.72
N ARG A 19 -24.01 -6.98 17.21
CA ARG A 19 -23.19 -5.97 17.89
C ARG A 19 -22.36 -5.13 16.91
N LEU A 20 -22.29 -5.52 15.65
CA LEU A 20 -21.57 -4.79 14.62
C LEU A 20 -22.42 -3.64 14.05
N PRO A 21 -21.77 -2.53 13.66
CA PRO A 21 -22.43 -1.45 12.93
C PRO A 21 -23.01 -1.98 11.60
N PHE A 22 -24.08 -1.35 11.08
CA PHE A 22 -24.83 -1.90 9.94
C PHE A 22 -23.97 -1.96 8.67
N GLU A 23 -23.04 -1.03 8.52
CA GLU A 23 -22.06 -0.94 7.44
C GLU A 23 -21.15 -2.18 7.43
N ALA A 24 -20.66 -2.59 8.61
CA ALA A 24 -19.83 -3.80 8.74
C ALA A 24 -20.64 -5.07 8.46
N ARG A 25 -21.90 -5.13 8.91
CA ARG A 25 -22.81 -6.26 8.62
C ARG A 25 -23.08 -6.38 7.12
N LEU A 26 -23.40 -5.26 6.47
CA LEU A 26 -23.67 -5.20 5.03
C LEU A 26 -22.43 -5.57 4.23
N LEU A 27 -21.26 -5.03 4.60
CA LEU A 27 -19.99 -5.40 4.00
C LEU A 27 -19.76 -6.91 4.10
N PHE A 28 -19.89 -7.48 5.29
CA PHE A 28 -19.64 -8.91 5.53
C PHE A 28 -20.50 -9.82 4.64
N ILE A 29 -21.80 -9.53 4.52
CA ILE A 29 -22.70 -10.27 3.61
C ILE A 29 -22.24 -10.11 2.15
N GLY A 30 -21.91 -8.89 1.72
CA GLY A 30 -21.46 -8.64 0.35
C GLY A 30 -20.18 -9.37 -0.01
N LEU A 31 -19.24 -9.52 0.94
CA LEU A 31 -18.00 -10.28 0.73
C LEU A 31 -18.27 -11.73 0.32
N TRP A 32 -19.37 -12.34 0.77
CA TRP A 32 -19.70 -13.73 0.42
C TRP A 32 -19.88 -13.92 -1.09
N ASN A 33 -20.39 -12.90 -1.78
CA ASN A 33 -20.60 -12.94 -3.23
C ASN A 33 -19.27 -12.99 -3.99
N PHE A 34 -18.23 -12.35 -3.46
CA PHE A 34 -16.92 -12.21 -4.11
C PHE A 34 -15.90 -13.24 -3.64
N ALA A 35 -16.20 -13.98 -2.57
CA ALA A 35 -15.41 -15.12 -2.14
C ALA A 35 -15.54 -16.32 -3.08
N ASP A 36 -14.44 -17.06 -3.20
CA ASP A 36 -14.40 -18.35 -3.88
C ASP A 36 -15.21 -19.42 -3.12
N ASP A 37 -15.23 -20.64 -3.64
CA ASP A 37 -16.04 -21.72 -3.06
C ASP A 37 -15.48 -22.28 -1.75
N ALA A 38 -14.27 -21.87 -1.37
CA ALA A 38 -13.66 -22.18 -0.07
C ALA A 38 -13.75 -20.99 0.91
N GLY A 39 -14.37 -19.88 0.52
CA GLY A 39 -14.55 -18.70 1.36
C GLY A 39 -13.35 -17.74 1.37
N TYR A 40 -12.46 -17.81 0.38
CA TYR A 40 -11.31 -16.92 0.25
C TYR A 40 -11.54 -15.83 -0.79
N LEU A 41 -10.96 -14.66 -0.57
CA LEU A 41 -10.99 -13.51 -1.49
C LEU A 41 -9.71 -12.68 -1.37
N PRO A 42 -9.28 -11.97 -2.44
CA PRO A 42 -8.18 -11.01 -2.35
C PRO A 42 -8.50 -9.87 -1.38
N TYR A 43 -7.50 -9.45 -0.60
CA TYR A 43 -7.60 -8.24 0.21
C TYR A 43 -7.26 -7.01 -0.64
N ASP A 44 -8.30 -6.33 -1.11
CA ASP A 44 -8.21 -5.01 -1.72
C ASP A 44 -9.39 -4.16 -1.20
N PRO A 45 -9.19 -3.34 -0.15
CA PRO A 45 -10.25 -2.56 0.44
C PRO A 45 -10.93 -1.60 -0.55
N ILE A 46 -10.19 -1.04 -1.51
CA ILE A 46 -10.74 -0.10 -2.49
C ILE A 46 -11.66 -0.85 -3.44
N GLN A 47 -11.21 -1.98 -3.98
CA GLN A 47 -12.01 -2.80 -4.87
C GLN A 47 -13.26 -3.35 -4.15
N LEU A 48 -13.11 -3.85 -2.92
CA LEU A 48 -14.22 -4.38 -2.13
C LEU A 48 -15.24 -3.29 -1.79
N LYS A 49 -14.78 -2.07 -1.48
CA LYS A 49 -15.67 -0.91 -1.32
C LYS A 49 -16.47 -0.66 -2.59
N LEU A 50 -15.81 -0.57 -3.75
CA LEU A 50 -16.49 -0.32 -5.03
C LEU A 50 -17.46 -1.44 -5.43
N GLN A 51 -17.22 -2.67 -4.97
CA GLN A 51 -18.08 -3.81 -5.25
C GLN A 51 -19.30 -3.88 -4.33
N VAL A 52 -19.15 -3.54 -3.04
CA VAL A 52 -20.19 -3.75 -2.03
C VAL A 52 -20.86 -2.45 -1.58
N LEU A 53 -20.10 -1.34 -1.49
CA LEU A 53 -20.51 -0.04 -0.94
C LEU A 53 -20.03 1.13 -1.85
N PRO A 54 -20.34 1.12 -3.17
CA PRO A 54 -19.72 2.01 -4.16
C PRO A 54 -19.96 3.51 -3.94
N HIS A 55 -21.04 3.89 -3.27
CA HIS A 55 -21.42 5.29 -3.04
C HIS A 55 -21.26 5.73 -1.59
N ASP A 56 -21.13 4.79 -0.67
CA ASP A 56 -21.14 5.11 0.75
C ASP A 56 -19.81 5.75 1.19
N MET A 57 -19.93 6.73 2.08
CA MET A 57 -18.80 7.46 2.67
C MET A 57 -18.18 6.66 3.83
N VAL A 58 -17.77 5.43 3.52
CA VAL A 58 -17.18 4.49 4.47
C VAL A 58 -15.76 4.12 4.07
N ASP A 59 -14.94 3.80 5.07
CA ASP A 59 -13.61 3.22 4.88
C ASP A 59 -13.71 1.70 5.00
N ALA A 60 -13.61 1.00 3.87
CA ALA A 60 -13.66 -0.46 3.85
C ALA A 60 -12.48 -1.11 4.57
N ALA A 61 -11.31 -0.47 4.65
CA ALA A 61 -10.17 -1.03 5.39
C ALA A 61 -10.48 -1.11 6.88
N VAL A 62 -11.07 -0.05 7.43
CA VAL A 62 -11.52 0.01 8.83
C VAL A 62 -12.65 -0.99 9.09
N LEU A 63 -13.63 -1.12 8.18
CA LEU A 63 -14.70 -2.10 8.32
C LEU A 63 -14.19 -3.54 8.26
N ILE A 64 -13.25 -3.85 7.35
CA ILE A 64 -12.62 -5.18 7.26
C ILE A 64 -11.82 -5.47 8.53
N ASP A 65 -11.05 -4.51 9.04
CA ASP A 65 -10.30 -4.65 10.28
C ASP A 65 -11.24 -4.89 11.49
N LEU A 66 -12.40 -4.23 11.54
CA LEU A 66 -13.44 -4.51 12.53
C LEU A 66 -13.97 -5.95 12.44
N LEU A 67 -14.19 -6.46 11.22
CA LEU A 67 -14.63 -7.84 10.98
C LEU A 67 -13.55 -8.87 11.34
N VAL A 68 -12.27 -8.52 11.17
CA VAL A 68 -11.13 -9.33 11.65
C VAL A 68 -11.09 -9.33 13.18
N ALA A 69 -11.25 -8.16 13.81
CA ALA A 69 -11.31 -8.05 15.28
C ALA A 69 -12.48 -8.85 15.88
N ALA A 70 -13.61 -8.91 15.17
CA ALA A 70 -14.79 -9.73 15.50
C ALA A 70 -14.63 -11.22 15.15
N GLU A 71 -13.47 -11.63 14.65
CA GLU A 71 -13.15 -13.00 14.26
C GLU A 71 -14.04 -13.60 13.16
N LEU A 72 -14.74 -12.76 12.40
CA LEU A 72 -15.55 -13.20 11.25
C LEU A 72 -14.69 -13.38 9.99
N LEU A 73 -13.60 -12.60 9.91
CA LEU A 73 -12.59 -12.70 8.86
C LEU A 73 -11.24 -13.08 9.46
N THR A 74 -10.45 -13.82 8.68
CA THR A 74 -9.02 -14.05 8.94
C THR A 74 -8.21 -13.41 7.83
N LEU A 75 -7.19 -12.64 8.18
CA LEU A 75 -6.25 -12.06 7.23
C LEU A 75 -5.08 -13.04 7.01
N HIS A 76 -4.82 -13.35 5.75
CA HIS A 76 -3.71 -14.19 5.32
C HIS A 76 -2.74 -13.38 4.47
N GLU A 77 -1.46 -13.74 4.59
CA GLU A 77 -0.42 -13.29 3.69
C GLU A 77 -0.28 -14.29 2.57
N GLY A 78 0.03 -13.80 1.38
CA GLY A 78 0.37 -14.64 0.25
C GLY A 78 1.64 -14.21 -0.47
N VAL A 79 2.03 -15.06 -1.41
CA VAL A 79 3.24 -14.90 -2.21
C VAL A 79 3.17 -13.58 -2.99
N GLY A 80 4.29 -12.84 -3.03
CA GLY A 80 4.38 -11.60 -3.80
C GLY A 80 3.69 -10.39 -3.14
N SER A 81 3.64 -10.34 -1.80
CA SER A 81 3.11 -9.20 -1.02
C SER A 81 1.61 -8.94 -1.17
N ARG A 82 0.85 -9.93 -1.63
CA ARG A 82 -0.62 -9.89 -1.68
C ARG A 82 -1.17 -10.41 -0.36
N ASN A 83 -2.25 -9.80 0.11
CA ASN A 83 -2.99 -10.29 1.26
C ASN A 83 -4.31 -10.89 0.78
N TYR A 84 -4.84 -11.84 1.54
CA TYR A 84 -6.10 -12.51 1.26
C TYR A 84 -6.94 -12.52 2.52
N LEU A 85 -8.25 -12.49 2.36
CA LEU A 85 -9.21 -12.68 3.43
C LEU A 85 -9.79 -14.09 3.33
N GLN A 86 -10.12 -14.64 4.48
CA GLN A 86 -10.91 -15.86 4.61
C GLN A 86 -12.13 -15.55 5.46
N ILE A 87 -13.31 -15.93 4.97
CA ILE A 87 -14.55 -15.90 5.75
C ILE A 87 -14.57 -17.11 6.69
N LYS A 88 -14.56 -16.89 8.00
CA LYS A 88 -14.59 -18.00 8.96
C LYS A 88 -15.93 -18.74 8.90
N GLY A 89 -15.87 -20.07 8.93
CA GLY A 89 -17.06 -20.93 8.89
C GLY A 89 -17.83 -20.87 7.56
N PHE A 90 -17.20 -20.42 6.47
CA PHE A 90 -17.87 -20.27 5.17
C PHE A 90 -18.57 -21.56 4.71
N ASP A 91 -17.92 -22.72 4.85
CA ASP A 91 -18.45 -24.04 4.54
C ASP A 91 -19.69 -24.43 5.37
N LYS A 92 -19.74 -23.97 6.62
CA LYS A 92 -20.89 -24.19 7.52
C LYS A 92 -22.09 -23.31 7.16
N HIS A 93 -21.84 -22.11 6.66
CA HIS A 93 -22.88 -21.11 6.38
C HIS A 93 -23.29 -21.07 4.90
N GLN A 94 -22.44 -21.48 3.97
CA GLN A 94 -22.68 -21.47 2.53
C GLN A 94 -22.57 -22.88 1.95
N LYS A 95 -23.71 -23.42 1.51
CA LYS A 95 -23.75 -24.70 0.80
C LYS A 95 -23.49 -24.47 -0.69
N VAL A 96 -22.26 -24.75 -1.14
CA VAL A 96 -21.88 -24.62 -2.55
C VAL A 96 -22.18 -25.90 -3.31
N SER A 97 -22.98 -25.80 -4.36
CA SER A 97 -23.18 -26.90 -5.31
C SER A 97 -22.04 -26.90 -6.33
N HIS A 98 -21.47 -28.07 -6.62
CA HIS A 98 -20.36 -28.27 -7.57
C HIS A 98 -19.14 -27.35 -7.28
N PRO A 99 -18.55 -27.43 -6.07
CA PRO A 99 -17.47 -26.54 -5.66
C PRO A 99 -16.25 -26.67 -6.56
N GLN A 100 -15.63 -25.53 -6.88
CA GLN A 100 -14.35 -25.50 -7.58
C GLN A 100 -13.18 -25.39 -6.59
N PRO A 101 -12.03 -26.03 -6.85
CA PRO A 101 -10.84 -25.81 -6.04
C PRO A 101 -10.47 -24.33 -5.96
N SER A 102 -10.11 -23.87 -4.76
CA SER A 102 -9.64 -22.51 -4.56
C SER A 102 -8.34 -22.26 -5.33
N ARG A 103 -8.29 -21.13 -6.04
CA ARG A 103 -7.04 -20.63 -6.66
C ARG A 103 -6.20 -19.81 -5.69
N ILE A 104 -6.79 -19.40 -4.57
CA ILE A 104 -6.16 -18.53 -3.58
C ILE A 104 -5.36 -19.35 -2.57
N ILE A 105 -5.88 -20.49 -2.12
CA ILE A 105 -5.21 -21.35 -1.13
C ILE A 105 -3.75 -21.65 -1.51
N PRO A 106 -3.41 -22.01 -2.77
CA PRO A 106 -2.02 -22.25 -3.16
C PRO A 106 -1.11 -21.01 -3.09
N GLU A 107 -1.69 -19.80 -3.10
CA GLU A 107 -0.94 -18.54 -3.02
C GLU A 107 -0.69 -18.08 -1.58
N LEU A 108 -1.28 -18.75 -0.57
CA LEU A 108 -1.11 -18.38 0.83
C LEU A 108 0.29 -18.76 1.35
N SER A 109 0.92 -17.84 2.07
CA SER A 109 2.23 -18.03 2.69
C SER A 109 2.16 -18.04 4.21
N GLY A 110 1.14 -17.44 4.81
CA GLY A 110 0.98 -17.39 6.26
C GLY A 110 -0.34 -16.79 6.70
N THR A 111 -0.66 -16.94 7.98
CA THR A 111 -1.88 -16.41 8.59
C THR A 111 -1.51 -15.36 9.63
N LYS A 112 -2.13 -14.18 9.56
CA LYS A 112 -1.97 -13.16 10.59
C LYS A 112 -2.84 -13.51 11.78
N ARG A 113 -2.23 -13.58 12.96
CA ARG A 113 -2.95 -13.80 14.21
C ARG A 113 -3.79 -12.56 14.53
N ASN A 114 -5.02 -12.79 14.99
CA ASN A 114 -5.86 -11.71 15.48
C ASN A 114 -5.35 -11.24 16.85
N ILE A 115 -5.18 -9.94 17.03
CA ILE A 115 -4.81 -9.36 18.32
C ILE A 115 -6.06 -9.37 19.23
N PRO A 116 -5.96 -9.88 20.48
CA PRO A 116 -7.07 -9.89 21.43
C PRO A 116 -7.76 -8.54 21.58
N VAL A 117 -9.08 -8.55 21.71
CA VAL A 117 -9.91 -7.33 21.81
C VAL A 117 -9.49 -6.39 22.95
N THR A 118 -9.03 -6.94 24.07
CA THR A 118 -8.55 -6.18 25.23
C THR A 118 -7.35 -5.31 24.86
N LEU A 119 -6.37 -5.91 24.18
CA LEU A 119 -5.15 -5.22 23.72
C LEU A 119 -5.48 -4.21 22.62
N ARG A 120 -6.40 -4.52 21.72
CA ARG A 120 -6.86 -3.55 20.71
C ARG A 120 -7.48 -2.33 21.36
N ARG A 121 -8.33 -2.50 22.38
CA ARG A 121 -8.91 -1.38 23.13
C ARG A 121 -7.87 -0.59 23.91
N ALA A 122 -6.93 -1.27 24.58
CA ALA A 122 -5.82 -0.60 25.27
C ALA A 122 -4.96 0.23 24.29
N LEU A 123 -4.69 -0.32 23.11
CA LEU A 123 -3.99 0.38 22.04
C LEU A 123 -4.78 1.62 21.57
N ALA A 124 -6.09 1.49 21.37
CA ALA A 124 -6.92 2.64 20.99
C ALA A 124 -6.83 3.77 22.02
N VAL A 125 -6.90 3.45 23.31
CA VAL A 125 -6.74 4.42 24.40
C VAL A 125 -5.33 5.02 24.43
N LYS A 126 -4.28 4.22 24.23
CA LYS A 126 -2.87 4.68 24.14
C LYS A 126 -2.68 5.74 23.05
N TYR A 127 -3.41 5.63 21.94
CA TYR A 127 -3.38 6.58 20.84
C TYR A 127 -4.48 7.66 20.94
N GLY A 128 -5.11 7.84 22.11
CA GLY A 128 -6.04 8.92 22.39
C GLY A 128 -7.47 8.71 21.89
N CYS A 129 -7.85 7.49 21.52
CA CYS A 129 -9.22 7.17 21.14
C CYS A 129 -10.02 6.70 22.37
N GLU A 130 -10.97 7.53 22.80
CA GLU A 130 -11.89 7.18 23.88
C GLU A 130 -12.94 6.15 23.42
N PRO A 131 -13.50 5.34 24.34
CA PRO A 131 -14.55 4.38 24.01
C PRO A 131 -15.75 5.03 23.30
N GLY A 132 -16.08 4.55 22.09
CA GLY A 132 -17.16 5.12 21.29
C GLY A 132 -16.76 6.36 20.46
N GLY A 133 -15.48 6.72 20.45
CA GLY A 133 -14.96 7.86 19.71
C GLY A 133 -14.23 7.47 18.42
N SER A 134 -13.62 8.50 17.83
CA SER A 134 -12.67 8.38 16.73
C SER A 134 -11.47 9.26 17.01
N ALA A 135 -10.27 8.80 16.66
CA ALA A 135 -9.05 9.58 16.79
C ALA A 135 -8.21 9.47 15.50
N GLU A 136 -7.48 10.53 15.18
CA GLU A 136 -6.41 10.45 14.20
C GLU A 136 -5.21 9.74 14.82
N CYS A 137 -4.54 8.89 14.05
CA CYS A 137 -3.31 8.24 14.47
C CYS A 137 -2.25 8.35 13.38
N GLU A 138 -1.02 8.00 13.74
CA GLU A 138 0.11 8.04 12.83
C GLU A 138 0.86 6.72 12.87
N CYS A 139 1.41 6.34 11.71
CA CYS A 139 2.36 5.25 11.64
C CYS A 139 3.57 5.60 12.49
N TYR A 140 3.84 4.75 13.47
CA TYR A 140 4.91 4.92 14.43
C TYR A 140 6.30 5.15 13.80
N TYR A 141 6.53 4.58 12.63
CA TYR A 141 7.84 4.62 11.96
C TYR A 141 8.00 5.73 10.91
N CYS A 142 6.92 6.19 10.29
CA CYS A 142 7.01 7.12 9.16
C CYS A 142 6.04 8.30 9.21
N GLY A 143 5.20 8.41 10.24
CA GLY A 143 4.25 9.51 10.39
C GLY A 143 3.09 9.49 9.39
N THR A 144 2.90 8.41 8.62
CA THR A 144 1.73 8.29 7.72
C THR A 144 0.46 8.34 8.56
N LYS A 145 -0.41 9.29 8.24
CA LYS A 145 -1.70 9.49 8.91
C LYS A 145 -2.61 8.28 8.74
N GLY A 146 -3.38 8.00 9.77
CA GLY A 146 -4.44 7.01 9.81
C GLY A 146 -5.51 7.44 10.80
N SER A 147 -6.46 6.53 11.05
CA SER A 147 -7.56 6.75 11.96
C SER A 147 -7.82 5.51 12.81
N ILE A 148 -8.38 5.77 13.98
CA ILE A 148 -8.91 4.78 14.91
C ILE A 148 -10.40 5.05 15.01
N TRP A 149 -11.19 4.00 14.92
CA TRP A 149 -12.64 4.10 15.05
C TRP A 149 -13.16 3.07 16.03
N TRP A 150 -13.77 3.57 17.10
CA TRP A 150 -14.46 2.77 18.09
C TRP A 150 -15.97 2.99 17.91
N PRO A 151 -16.69 2.11 17.18
CA PRO A 151 -18.11 2.31 16.89
C PRO A 151 -18.92 2.43 18.18
N THR A 152 -19.99 3.21 18.15
CA THR A 152 -21.02 3.23 19.19
C THR A 152 -22.19 2.34 18.80
N THR A 153 -22.83 1.77 19.81
CA THR A 153 -24.14 1.12 19.64
C THR A 153 -25.23 2.17 19.43
N GLN A 154 -26.40 1.75 18.96
CA GLN A 154 -27.57 2.64 18.84
C GLN A 154 -27.96 3.32 20.15
N THR A 155 -27.58 2.74 21.30
CA THR A 155 -27.84 3.31 22.64
C THR A 155 -26.78 4.32 23.08
N GLY A 156 -25.81 4.67 22.23
CA GLY A 156 -24.68 5.54 22.55
C GLY A 156 -23.57 4.88 23.36
N LYS A 157 -23.74 3.61 23.79
CA LYS A 157 -22.69 2.87 24.49
C LYS A 157 -21.55 2.49 23.53
N PRO A 158 -20.29 2.44 23.99
CA PRO A 158 -19.17 1.95 23.19
C PRO A 158 -19.41 0.53 22.67
N GLY A 159 -19.08 0.32 21.41
CA GLY A 159 -19.11 -0.98 20.76
C GLY A 159 -18.07 -1.93 21.34
N PHE A 160 -18.21 -3.21 21.02
CA PHE A 160 -17.30 -4.21 21.59
C PHE A 160 -15.92 -4.23 20.90
N TRP A 161 -15.85 -3.95 19.60
CA TRP A 161 -14.59 -3.95 18.86
C TRP A 161 -14.15 -2.53 18.51
N VAL A 162 -12.85 -2.38 18.28
CA VAL A 162 -12.22 -1.17 17.78
C VAL A 162 -11.43 -1.50 16.52
N ALA A 163 -11.49 -0.60 15.56
CA ALA A 163 -10.83 -0.75 14.27
C ALA A 163 -9.80 0.35 14.03
N PHE A 164 -8.79 0.02 13.23
CA PHE A 164 -7.67 0.86 12.87
C PHE A 164 -7.52 0.88 11.34
N SER A 165 -7.26 2.05 10.77
CA SER A 165 -6.89 2.15 9.35
C SER A 165 -5.43 1.73 9.09
N LEU A 166 -4.61 1.73 10.15
CA LEU A 166 -3.23 1.25 10.14
C LEU A 166 -3.15 -0.16 10.73
N SER A 167 -2.20 -0.96 10.25
CA SER A 167 -1.99 -2.30 10.77
C SER A 167 -1.32 -2.27 12.16
N ILE A 168 -1.71 -3.18 13.03
CA ILE A 168 -1.03 -3.39 14.32
C ILE A 168 0.25 -4.21 14.05
N ASP A 169 1.38 -3.73 14.56
CA ASP A 169 2.70 -4.35 14.45
C ASP A 169 3.30 -4.58 15.85
N HIS A 170 4.05 -5.67 16.00
CA HIS A 170 4.83 -5.95 17.20
C HIS A 170 6.17 -5.24 17.09
N PHE A 171 6.45 -4.22 17.90
CA PHE A 171 7.69 -3.44 17.87
C PHE A 171 8.94 -4.32 17.85
N VAL A 172 9.05 -5.28 18.77
CA VAL A 172 9.97 -6.42 18.70
C VAL A 172 9.21 -7.60 18.08
N ALA A 173 9.75 -8.17 17.00
CA ALA A 173 9.10 -9.26 16.29
C ALA A 173 8.99 -10.52 17.17
N GLU A 174 7.89 -11.27 17.05
CA GLU A 174 7.71 -12.53 17.81
C GLU A 174 8.83 -13.55 17.53
N SER A 175 9.35 -13.58 16.30
CA SER A 175 10.47 -14.44 15.91
C SER A 175 11.76 -14.17 16.70
N LYS A 176 11.86 -13.02 17.36
CA LYS A 176 12.99 -12.60 18.19
C LYS A 176 12.65 -12.53 19.68
N GLY A 177 11.52 -13.13 20.08
CA GLY A 177 11.07 -13.18 21.47
C GLY A 177 10.17 -12.01 21.88
N GLY A 178 9.69 -11.19 20.94
CA GLY A 178 8.67 -10.20 21.21
C GLY A 178 7.35 -10.84 21.66
N THR A 179 6.69 -10.24 22.64
CA THR A 179 5.41 -10.72 23.17
C THR A 179 4.24 -9.91 22.59
N THR A 180 3.02 -10.46 22.62
CA THR A 180 1.80 -9.71 22.31
C THR A 180 1.33 -8.96 23.56
N ALA A 181 2.15 -8.02 24.04
CA ALA A 181 1.87 -7.15 25.19
C ALA A 181 1.65 -5.70 24.74
N GLU A 182 0.95 -4.90 25.55
CA GLU A 182 0.50 -3.54 25.19
C GLU A 182 1.66 -2.57 24.86
N ASP A 183 2.79 -2.76 25.52
CA ASP A 183 4.04 -2.01 25.33
C ASP A 183 4.72 -2.37 24.01
N ASN A 184 4.65 -3.63 23.60
CA ASN A 184 5.23 -4.12 22.36
C ASN A 184 4.33 -3.93 21.12
N LEU A 185 3.12 -3.40 21.25
CA LEU A 185 2.23 -3.13 20.12
C LEU A 185 2.26 -1.66 19.69
N VAL A 186 2.41 -1.46 18.38
CA VAL A 186 2.43 -0.15 17.72
C VAL A 186 1.59 -0.15 16.45
N LEU A 187 1.12 1.03 16.02
CA LEU A 187 0.43 1.19 14.74
C LEU A 187 1.44 1.49 13.62
N ALA A 188 1.36 0.73 12.54
CA ALA A 188 2.24 0.87 11.38
C ALA A 188 1.43 0.82 10.07
N CYS A 189 1.78 1.65 9.10
CA CYS A 189 1.21 1.53 7.76
C CYS A 189 1.69 0.24 7.06
N GLU A 190 0.96 -0.19 6.03
CA GLU A 190 1.21 -1.49 5.39
C GLU A 190 2.62 -1.60 4.78
N SER A 191 3.13 -0.53 4.15
CA SER A 191 4.49 -0.52 3.60
C SER A 191 5.55 -0.66 4.68
N CYS A 192 5.33 0.04 5.80
CA CYS A 192 6.17 0.01 6.98
C CYS A 192 6.24 -1.38 7.60
N ASN A 193 5.07 -1.97 7.86
CA ASN A 193 4.93 -3.29 8.44
C ASN A 193 5.56 -4.37 7.53
N LYS A 194 5.27 -4.33 6.22
CA LYS A 194 5.88 -5.25 5.24
C LYS A 194 7.40 -5.13 5.16
N SER A 195 7.94 -3.91 5.15
CA SER A 195 9.38 -3.66 5.04
C SER A 195 10.18 -4.20 6.24
N LYS A 196 9.53 -4.31 7.40
CA LYS A 196 10.17 -4.77 8.62
C LYS A 196 10.50 -6.26 8.56
N ALA A 197 9.65 -7.08 7.93
CA ALA A 197 9.80 -8.54 7.92
C ALA A 197 10.15 -9.07 9.33
N THR A 198 11.28 -9.76 9.49
CA THR A 198 11.79 -10.28 10.78
C THR A 198 12.73 -9.32 11.54
N SER A 199 12.96 -8.11 11.03
CA SER A 199 13.81 -7.10 11.69
C SER A 199 13.08 -6.41 12.85
N ASP A 200 13.83 -5.91 13.84
CA ASP A 200 13.21 -5.24 14.99
C ASP A 200 12.88 -3.79 14.68
N GLY A 201 11.90 -3.23 15.39
CA GLY A 201 11.51 -1.82 15.27
C GLY A 201 12.69 -0.87 15.49
N ILE A 202 13.66 -1.26 16.34
CA ILE A 202 14.91 -0.52 16.58
C ILE A 202 15.78 -0.46 15.31
N THR A 203 16.04 -1.61 14.67
CA THR A 203 16.84 -1.67 13.43
C THR A 203 16.25 -0.75 12.37
N ARG A 204 14.92 -0.69 12.31
CA ARG A 204 14.21 0.14 11.36
C ARG A 204 14.25 1.63 11.71
N MET A 205 14.12 1.98 12.99
CA MET A 205 14.29 3.36 13.42
C MET A 205 15.68 3.86 13.06
N LEU A 206 16.72 3.08 13.36
CA LEU A 206 18.12 3.42 13.08
C LEU A 206 18.39 3.65 11.58
N GLN A 207 17.73 2.91 10.68
CA GLN A 207 17.86 3.11 9.22
C GLN A 207 17.26 4.44 8.73
N ASN A 208 16.37 5.05 9.51
CA ASN A 208 15.71 6.32 9.17
C ASN A 208 16.27 7.53 9.95
N ILE A 209 17.28 7.34 10.81
CA ILE A 209 17.99 8.43 11.48
C ILE A 209 18.98 9.05 10.48
N PRO A 210 18.89 10.36 10.16
CA PRO A 210 19.99 11.05 9.50
C PRO A 210 21.23 10.94 10.39
N GLU A 211 22.37 10.50 9.84
CA GLU A 211 23.62 10.18 10.56
C GLU A 211 24.15 11.28 11.53
N ASP A 212 23.56 12.47 11.54
CA ASP A 212 23.97 13.65 12.31
C ASP A 212 23.02 14.01 13.49
N SER A 213 22.11 13.12 13.89
CA SER A 213 21.26 13.35 15.08
C SER A 213 21.58 12.31 16.16
N GLY A 214 22.55 12.62 17.02
CA GLY A 214 22.93 11.82 18.19
C GLY A 214 21.87 11.76 19.30
N THR A 215 20.58 11.82 18.95
CA THR A 215 19.45 11.71 19.87
C THR A 215 18.43 10.75 19.28
N LEU A 216 18.01 9.76 20.08
CA LEU A 216 16.86 8.92 19.75
C LEU A 216 15.64 9.84 19.55
N PRO A 217 14.90 9.71 18.44
CA PRO A 217 13.72 10.53 18.21
C PRO A 217 12.69 10.23 19.32
N PRO A 218 12.08 11.25 19.94
CA PRO A 218 10.99 11.03 20.89
C PRO A 218 9.84 10.29 20.19
N GLU A 219 9.13 9.46 20.95
CA GLU A 219 7.95 8.72 20.47
C GLU A 219 7.04 9.67 19.67
N GLY A 220 6.74 9.29 18.41
CA GLY A 220 5.82 10.05 17.56
C GLY A 220 6.40 11.21 16.74
N LYS A 221 7.72 11.36 16.58
CA LYS A 221 8.30 12.30 15.60
C LYS A 221 9.35 11.68 14.68
N GLY A 222 8.93 10.65 13.95
CA GLY A 222 9.67 10.17 12.78
C GLY A 222 9.13 10.82 11.51
N ILE A 223 9.96 11.63 10.85
CA ILE A 223 9.82 12.17 9.48
C ILE A 223 9.12 13.55 9.37
N GLU A 224 9.90 14.62 9.60
CA GLU A 224 9.71 15.86 8.84
C GLU A 224 10.22 15.64 7.42
N GLY A 225 9.36 15.17 6.51
CA GLY A 225 9.85 14.81 5.19
C GLY A 225 8.89 14.27 4.15
N ASN A 226 7.59 14.58 4.18
CA ASN A 226 6.75 14.58 2.96
C ASN A 226 5.40 15.27 3.18
N ARG A 227 5.38 16.59 3.40
CA ARG A 227 4.14 17.37 3.25
C ARG A 227 3.79 17.44 1.76
N ARG A 228 2.94 16.54 1.29
CA ARG A 228 2.07 16.87 0.16
C ARG A 228 0.87 17.57 0.75
N ASP A 229 0.89 18.89 0.70
CA ASP A 229 -0.27 19.72 1.02
C ASP A 229 -1.37 19.42 -0.01
N THR A 230 -2.21 18.42 0.27
CA THR A 230 -3.49 18.27 -0.43
C THR A 230 -4.41 19.37 0.07
N LYS A 231 -4.43 20.46 -0.69
CA LYS A 231 -5.35 21.57 -0.53
C LYS A 231 -6.78 21.06 -0.73
N ILE A 232 -7.52 20.87 0.36
CA ILE A 232 -8.97 20.65 0.31
C ILE A 232 -9.64 22.02 0.06
N PRO A 233 -10.54 22.17 -0.92
CA PRO A 233 -11.32 23.39 -1.07
C PRO A 233 -12.38 23.46 0.03
N ALA A 234 -12.32 24.50 0.86
CA ALA A 234 -13.37 24.85 1.79
C ALA A 234 -14.58 25.36 1.01
N GLN A 235 -15.77 24.83 1.33
CA GLN A 235 -17.04 25.35 0.86
C GLN A 235 -17.51 26.47 1.79
N ASP A 236 -18.02 27.53 1.18
CA ASP A 236 -18.45 28.77 1.79
C ASP A 236 -19.68 28.60 2.70
N ALA A 237 -19.60 29.15 3.91
CA ALA A 237 -20.76 29.58 4.69
C ALA A 237 -20.38 30.91 5.37
N GLY A 238 -21.08 31.97 4.97
CA GLY A 238 -20.87 33.32 5.50
C GLY A 238 -21.42 33.49 6.92
N GLY A 239 -20.95 34.54 7.60
CA GLY A 239 -21.60 35.07 8.79
C GLY A 239 -20.66 35.65 9.86
N ASP A 240 -20.37 36.94 9.68
CA ASP A 240 -20.27 37.97 10.73
C ASP A 240 -19.16 37.95 11.82
N SER A 241 -18.85 39.20 12.16
CA SER A 241 -17.78 39.84 12.90
C SER A 241 -17.49 39.37 14.35
N GLY A 242 -16.22 39.48 14.70
CA GLY A 242 -15.72 39.35 16.06
C GLY A 242 -14.22 39.52 16.10
N ALA A 243 -13.76 40.77 16.21
CA ALA A 243 -12.37 41.12 16.40
C ALA A 243 -11.83 40.46 17.68
N ASN A 244 -10.72 39.74 17.58
CA ASN A 244 -9.80 39.60 18.71
C ASN A 244 -8.36 39.47 18.23
N ASP A 245 -7.57 40.38 18.78
CA ASP A 245 -6.14 40.57 18.63
C ASP A 245 -5.40 39.43 19.34
N SER A 246 -4.62 38.66 18.57
CA SER A 246 -3.59 37.81 19.13
C SER A 246 -2.44 37.70 18.13
N THR A 247 -1.41 38.47 18.41
CA THR A 247 -0.07 38.43 17.80
C THR A 247 0.44 36.99 17.64
N THR A 248 0.37 36.48 16.41
CA THR A 248 1.06 35.26 15.98
C THR A 248 2.37 35.65 15.31
N SER A 249 3.47 35.19 15.91
CA SER A 249 4.82 35.31 15.38
C SER A 249 4.92 34.67 13.99
N LYS A 250 5.23 35.47 12.97
CA LYS A 250 5.55 34.99 11.61
C LYS A 250 6.78 34.09 11.67
N GLY A 251 6.56 32.77 11.61
CA GLY A 251 7.62 31.79 11.38
C GLY A 251 8.34 32.09 10.07
N SER A 252 9.63 32.34 10.15
CA SER A 252 10.54 32.58 9.04
C SER A 252 10.48 31.42 8.04
N LYS A 253 10.22 31.69 6.75
CA LYS A 253 10.40 30.70 5.68
C LYS A 253 11.82 30.11 5.78
N PRO A 254 12.00 28.77 5.66
CA PRO A 254 13.33 28.19 5.66
C PRO A 254 14.15 28.76 4.49
N LYS A 255 15.33 29.30 4.80
CA LYS A 255 16.24 29.88 3.80
C LYS A 255 16.58 28.79 2.76
N ARG A 256 16.34 29.06 1.47
CA ARG A 256 16.83 28.22 0.37
C ARG A 256 18.35 27.99 0.56
N ARG A 257 18.79 26.72 0.62
CA ARG A 257 20.21 26.38 0.70
C ARG A 257 20.95 26.97 -0.51
N LYS A 258 22.13 27.56 -0.28
CA LYS A 258 22.98 28.08 -1.36
C LYS A 258 23.39 26.92 -2.30
N PRO A 259 23.45 27.13 -3.62
CA PRO A 259 23.99 26.13 -4.54
C PRO A 259 25.44 25.82 -4.19
N VAL A 260 25.83 24.55 -4.18
CA VAL A 260 27.23 24.14 -3.99
C VAL A 260 28.04 24.54 -5.21
N THR A 261 29.12 25.27 -4.98
CA THR A 261 30.11 25.63 -6.00
C THR A 261 31.33 24.73 -5.88
N VAL A 262 32.20 24.74 -6.90
CA VAL A 262 33.45 23.97 -6.89
C VAL A 262 34.34 24.34 -5.71
N ASP A 263 34.28 25.60 -5.26
CA ASP A 263 35.08 26.11 -4.14
C ASP A 263 34.66 25.54 -2.78
N ASP A 264 33.43 25.02 -2.66
CA ASP A 264 32.94 24.41 -1.43
C ASP A 264 33.47 22.96 -1.26
N VAL A 265 34.04 22.36 -2.30
CA VAL A 265 34.44 20.95 -2.36
C VAL A 265 35.91 20.77 -1.96
N LYS A 266 36.18 19.82 -1.06
CA LYS A 266 37.56 19.39 -0.74
C LYS A 266 38.05 18.38 -1.77
N PHE A 267 39.03 18.77 -2.56
CA PHE A 267 39.68 17.89 -3.53
C PHE A 267 40.80 17.08 -2.88
N PRO A 268 40.88 15.76 -3.10
CA PRO A 268 42.08 15.00 -2.76
C PRO A 268 43.32 15.55 -3.50
N PRO A 269 44.52 15.60 -2.89
CA PRO A 269 45.72 16.19 -3.51
C PRO A 269 46.05 15.62 -4.90
N ASP A 270 45.78 14.33 -5.10
CA ASP A 270 46.07 13.61 -6.35
C ASP A 270 45.05 13.90 -7.48
N MET A 271 43.95 14.60 -7.17
CA MET A 271 42.82 14.87 -8.06
C MET A 271 42.50 16.37 -8.16
N ASP A 272 43.32 17.22 -7.54
CA ASP A 272 43.17 18.67 -7.56
C ASP A 272 43.86 19.29 -8.79
N THR A 273 43.36 18.96 -9.98
CA THR A 273 43.83 19.54 -11.24
C THR A 273 42.77 20.47 -11.83
N PRO A 274 43.18 21.52 -12.58
CA PRO A 274 42.23 22.48 -13.15
C PRO A 274 41.22 21.83 -14.13
N GLU A 275 41.60 20.73 -14.79
CA GLU A 275 40.75 19.96 -15.68
C GLU A 275 39.64 19.22 -14.92
N VAL A 276 39.98 18.61 -13.76
CA VAL A 276 39.01 17.93 -12.90
C VAL A 276 38.04 18.92 -12.27
N ARG A 277 38.51 20.11 -11.85
CA ARG A 277 37.65 21.18 -11.33
C ARG A 277 36.63 21.66 -12.36
N THR A 278 37.05 21.85 -13.60
CA THR A 278 36.17 22.25 -14.71
C THR A 278 35.11 21.18 -14.99
N ALA A 279 35.53 19.90 -15.07
CA ALA A 279 34.62 18.79 -15.30
C ALA A 279 33.58 18.63 -14.16
N VAL A 280 33.96 18.90 -12.91
CA VAL A 280 33.04 18.91 -11.76
C VAL A 280 32.03 20.07 -11.87
N ASP A 281 32.45 21.28 -12.26
CA ASP A 281 31.51 22.40 -12.41
C ASP A 281 30.48 22.13 -13.52
N ASP A 282 30.91 21.63 -14.67
CA ASP A 282 30.04 21.31 -15.80
C ASP A 282 28.99 20.25 -15.42
N TRP A 283 29.41 19.25 -14.65
CA TRP A 283 28.52 18.22 -14.12
C TRP A 283 27.52 18.78 -13.09
N LEU A 284 27.96 19.66 -12.20
CA LEU A 284 27.08 20.35 -11.24
C LEU A 284 26.09 21.27 -11.97
N ALA A 285 26.54 22.01 -12.98
CA ALA A 285 25.71 22.88 -13.81
C ALA A 285 24.66 22.10 -14.61
N HIS A 286 24.99 20.91 -15.11
CA HIS A 286 24.02 20.02 -15.77
C HIS A 286 22.92 19.56 -14.80
N LYS A 287 23.29 19.12 -13.60
CA LYS A 287 22.31 18.67 -12.59
C LYS A 287 21.41 19.82 -12.11
N ARG A 288 21.96 21.04 -11.99
CA ARG A 288 21.17 22.26 -11.72
C ARG A 288 20.07 22.46 -12.76
N ARG A 289 20.37 22.29 -14.06
CA ARG A 289 19.39 22.41 -15.16
C ARG A 289 18.24 21.39 -15.05
N ARG A 290 18.51 20.17 -14.55
CA ARG A 290 17.51 19.10 -14.44
C ARG A 290 16.69 19.11 -13.14
N ARG A 291 16.98 20.01 -12.19
CA ARG A 291 16.35 20.05 -10.86
C ARG A 291 16.41 18.70 -10.12
N GLU A 292 17.42 17.88 -10.42
CA GLU A 292 17.68 16.63 -9.72
C GLU A 292 18.44 16.96 -8.44
N GLY A 293 17.81 16.72 -7.29
CA GLY A 293 18.35 17.08 -5.99
C GLY A 293 19.35 16.05 -5.50
N TYR A 294 20.64 16.44 -5.44
CA TYR A 294 21.63 16.07 -4.42
C TYR A 294 22.90 16.93 -4.58
N LYS A 295 23.75 16.88 -3.54
CA LYS A 295 25.18 17.24 -3.44
C LYS A 295 25.48 18.33 -2.45
N THR A 296 25.53 17.94 -1.17
CA THR A 296 26.43 18.60 -0.23
C THR A 296 27.87 18.44 -0.72
N PRO A 297 28.81 19.31 -0.32
CA PRO A 297 30.20 19.21 -0.79
C PRO A 297 30.86 17.84 -0.52
N GLY A 298 30.45 17.15 0.55
CA GLY A 298 30.95 15.81 0.90
C GLY A 298 30.56 14.69 -0.08
N GLU A 299 29.45 14.81 -0.81
CA GLU A 299 29.07 13.81 -1.80
C GLU A 299 29.94 13.91 -3.07
N VAL A 300 30.36 15.13 -3.42
CA VAL A 300 31.31 15.37 -4.52
C VAL A 300 32.70 14.87 -4.11
N GLU A 301 33.11 15.08 -2.87
CA GLU A 301 34.35 14.51 -2.33
C GLU A 301 34.35 12.97 -2.39
N ARG A 302 33.24 12.32 -2.03
CA ARG A 302 33.11 10.85 -2.12
C ARG A 302 33.21 10.35 -3.56
N LEU A 303 32.62 11.05 -4.52
CA LEU A 303 32.76 10.74 -5.95
C LEU A 303 34.24 10.79 -6.37
N LEU A 304 34.95 11.86 -6.04
CA LEU A 304 36.37 12.01 -6.37
C LEU A 304 37.22 10.89 -5.74
N LYS A 305 36.91 10.47 -4.52
CA LYS A 305 37.58 9.33 -3.86
C LYS A 305 37.32 8.01 -4.59
N THR A 306 36.09 7.74 -5.04
CA THR A 306 35.76 6.52 -5.79
C THR A 306 36.49 6.47 -7.15
N HIS A 307 36.73 7.62 -7.77
CA HIS A 307 37.45 7.72 -9.05
C HIS A 307 38.97 7.87 -8.92
N LYS A 308 39.53 7.79 -7.70
CA LYS A 308 40.98 7.88 -7.47
C LYS A 308 41.76 6.82 -8.25
N ALA A 309 41.21 5.62 -8.42
CA ALA A 309 41.86 4.51 -9.13
C ALA A 309 41.99 4.73 -10.65
N VAL A 310 41.16 5.59 -11.24
CA VAL A 310 41.15 5.87 -12.69
C VAL A 310 42.02 7.10 -13.02
N GLY A 311 42.39 7.89 -12.01
CA GLY A 311 43.20 9.11 -12.14
C GLY A 311 42.45 10.31 -12.74
N PRO A 312 43.09 11.51 -12.76
CA PRO A 312 42.46 12.75 -13.21
C PRO A 312 41.93 12.70 -14.65
N ALA A 313 42.74 12.18 -15.58
CA ALA A 313 42.36 12.04 -16.99
C ALA A 313 41.21 11.04 -17.18
N GLY A 314 41.20 9.96 -16.40
CA GLY A 314 40.13 8.96 -16.41
C GLY A 314 38.81 9.50 -15.85
N PHE A 315 38.86 10.42 -14.88
CA PHE A 315 37.68 11.10 -14.37
C PHE A 315 37.09 12.07 -15.39
N VAL A 316 37.93 12.87 -16.08
CA VAL A 316 37.46 13.76 -17.16
C VAL A 316 36.80 12.95 -18.27
N ALA A 317 37.41 11.85 -18.72
CA ALA A 317 36.82 10.95 -19.71
C ALA A 317 35.51 10.29 -19.22
N ALA A 318 35.39 10.02 -17.92
CA ALA A 318 34.17 9.49 -17.31
C ALA A 318 33.05 10.54 -17.27
N VAL A 319 33.40 11.82 -17.07
CA VAL A 319 32.45 12.94 -17.17
C VAL A 319 32.02 13.10 -18.63
N ASP A 320 32.93 13.09 -19.59
CA ASP A 320 32.63 13.19 -21.03
C ASP A 320 31.74 12.02 -21.52
N SER A 321 32.03 10.80 -21.08
CA SER A 321 31.18 9.63 -21.33
C SER A 321 29.81 9.76 -20.67
N SER A 322 29.73 10.44 -19.52
CA SER A 322 28.46 10.82 -18.88
C SER A 322 27.68 11.79 -19.77
N ILE A 323 28.34 12.78 -20.39
CA ILE A 323 27.70 13.74 -21.33
C ILE A 323 27.03 12.98 -22.48
N GLY A 324 27.74 12.03 -23.09
CA GLY A 324 27.22 11.20 -24.19
C GLY A 324 26.02 10.33 -23.81
N ASN A 325 25.90 9.94 -22.53
CA ASN A 325 24.82 9.10 -22.01
C ASN A 325 23.68 9.89 -21.32
N GLY A 326 23.59 11.20 -21.56
CA GLY A 326 22.56 12.06 -20.97
C GLY A 326 22.75 12.28 -19.45
N TYR A 327 24.00 12.29 -19.00
CA TYR A 327 24.45 12.52 -17.61
C TYR A 327 23.86 11.56 -16.57
N LYS A 328 23.72 10.29 -16.95
CA LYS A 328 23.35 9.18 -16.05
C LYS A 328 24.56 8.67 -15.25
N GLY A 329 25.13 9.55 -14.42
CA GLY A 329 26.25 9.21 -13.51
C GLY A 329 27.63 9.26 -14.18
N VAL A 330 28.67 9.47 -13.37
CA VAL A 330 30.07 9.48 -13.86
C VAL A 330 30.57 8.04 -13.85
N CYS A 331 30.77 7.46 -15.04
CA CYS A 331 31.17 6.07 -15.21
C CYS A 331 32.47 6.00 -16.00
N PRO A 332 33.48 5.23 -15.56
CA PRO A 332 34.71 5.08 -16.34
C PRO A 332 34.42 4.38 -17.67
N PRO A 333 35.09 4.76 -18.77
CA PRO A 333 34.95 4.07 -20.05
C PRO A 333 35.46 2.62 -19.93
N THR A 334 34.63 1.65 -20.32
CA THR A 334 35.01 0.23 -20.35
C THR A 334 36.09 0.01 -21.41
N GLY A 335 37.29 -0.39 -21.00
CA GLY A 335 38.41 -0.69 -21.89
C GLY A 335 38.12 -1.90 -22.78
N GLY A 336 38.29 -1.73 -24.10
CA GLY A 336 38.43 -2.84 -25.04
C GLY A 336 39.77 -3.54 -24.81
N ASN A 337 39.75 -4.87 -24.79
CA ASN A 337 40.93 -5.68 -24.48
C ASN A 337 41.57 -6.19 -25.78
N ASP A 338 42.76 -5.70 -26.10
CA ASP A 338 43.68 -6.25 -27.09
C ASP A 338 44.38 -7.50 -26.53
N GLY A 339 44.32 -8.62 -27.27
CA GLY A 339 45.42 -9.61 -27.37
C GLY A 339 45.66 -10.68 -26.27
N ARG A 340 45.14 -11.91 -26.54
CA ARG A 340 45.61 -13.28 -26.19
C ARG A 340 45.40 -13.85 -24.75
N PRO A 341 45.40 -15.21 -24.60
CA PRO A 341 44.61 -16.21 -25.32
C PRO A 341 43.72 -17.03 -24.34
N GLY A 342 42.56 -17.47 -24.85
CA GLY A 342 41.52 -18.11 -24.05
C GLY A 342 41.79 -19.56 -23.68
N ASN A 343 41.20 -19.97 -22.54
CA ASN A 343 41.02 -21.37 -22.17
C ASN A 343 39.55 -21.61 -21.76
N GLY A 344 38.71 -21.92 -22.76
CA GLY A 344 37.44 -22.67 -22.78
C GLY A 344 36.28 -22.40 -21.80
N PRO A 345 35.10 -23.03 -22.00
CA PRO A 345 34.54 -23.62 -23.23
C PRO A 345 33.26 -22.89 -23.71
N GLY A 346 32.98 -23.05 -25.00
CA GLY A 346 32.02 -22.26 -25.75
C GLY A 346 30.54 -22.54 -25.49
N ARG A 347 29.73 -21.55 -25.82
CA ARG A 347 28.31 -21.71 -26.16
C ARG A 347 28.02 -20.82 -27.37
N GLN A 348 27.96 -21.44 -28.55
CA GLN A 348 27.58 -20.77 -29.80
C GLN A 348 26.11 -20.34 -29.74
N VAL A 349 25.83 -19.07 -30.03
CA VAL A 349 24.50 -18.61 -30.42
C VAL A 349 24.66 -18.03 -31.83
N GLY A 350 24.02 -18.69 -32.80
CA GLY A 350 24.10 -18.37 -34.22
C GLY A 350 23.51 -17.00 -34.55
N ARG A 351 24.20 -16.28 -35.43
CA ARG A 351 23.74 -15.05 -36.08
C ARG A 351 22.60 -15.34 -37.04
N SER A 352 21.60 -14.46 -37.05
CA SER A 352 20.52 -14.36 -38.03
C SER A 352 21.04 -13.81 -39.36
N ASP A 353 20.75 -14.55 -40.44
CA ASP A 353 21.01 -14.22 -41.84
C ASP A 353 19.88 -13.32 -42.41
N PRO A 354 20.17 -12.16 -43.03
CA PRO A 354 19.15 -11.23 -43.51
C PRO A 354 18.87 -11.40 -45.00
N THR A 355 18.29 -12.52 -45.43
CA THR A 355 17.69 -12.63 -46.78
C THR A 355 16.48 -13.58 -46.82
N ARG A 356 15.28 -13.10 -46.45
CA ARG A 356 14.03 -13.74 -46.92
C ARG A 356 12.82 -12.79 -46.91
N PRO A 357 11.95 -12.78 -47.95
CA PRO A 357 10.86 -11.82 -48.06
C PRO A 357 9.71 -12.10 -47.07
N ARG A 358 9.08 -11.03 -46.58
CA ARG A 358 7.88 -11.06 -45.72
C ARG A 358 6.64 -11.34 -46.57
N GLU A 359 6.01 -12.50 -46.37
CA GLU A 359 4.63 -12.73 -46.81
C GLU A 359 3.63 -12.32 -45.72
N ARG A 360 2.69 -11.44 -46.10
CA ARG A 360 1.50 -11.09 -45.33
C ARG A 360 0.47 -12.21 -45.48
N LYS A 361 -0.12 -12.66 -44.37
CA LYS A 361 -1.49 -13.18 -44.36
C LYS A 361 -2.25 -12.59 -43.18
N TYR A 362 -3.03 -11.55 -43.50
CA TYR A 362 -4.26 -11.23 -42.80
C TYR A 362 -5.32 -12.19 -43.34
N GLU A 363 -5.91 -13.04 -42.51
CA GLU A 363 -7.22 -13.59 -42.81
C GLU A 363 -8.10 -13.54 -41.56
N ASN A 364 -9.04 -12.61 -41.69
CA ASN A 364 -10.20 -12.36 -40.88
C ASN A 364 -11.19 -13.51 -41.10
N LYS A 365 -11.76 -14.11 -40.04
CA LYS A 365 -13.01 -14.87 -40.16
C LYS A 365 -13.77 -14.88 -38.82
N SER A 366 -14.67 -13.92 -38.74
CA SER A 366 -15.90 -13.92 -37.96
C SER A 366 -16.68 -15.24 -38.12
N HIS A 367 -17.14 -15.80 -37.00
CA HIS A 367 -18.25 -16.76 -36.98
C HIS A 367 -19.29 -16.33 -35.94
N VAL A 368 -20.44 -15.92 -36.47
CA VAL A 368 -21.72 -15.69 -35.82
C VAL A 368 -22.45 -17.04 -35.78
N PRO A 369 -23.13 -17.44 -34.70
CA PRO A 369 -24.18 -18.45 -34.80
C PRO A 369 -25.50 -17.78 -35.20
N SER A 370 -26.04 -18.21 -36.33
CA SER A 370 -27.35 -17.86 -36.88
C SER A 370 -28.48 -18.33 -35.96
N ALA A 371 -29.51 -17.48 -35.87
CA ALA A 371 -30.82 -17.82 -35.36
C ALA A 371 -31.51 -18.85 -36.29
N ALA A 372 -32.15 -19.86 -35.71
CA ALA A 372 -33.25 -20.57 -36.34
C ALA A 372 -34.20 -21.15 -35.26
N SER A 373 -35.45 -20.70 -35.36
CA SER A 373 -36.73 -21.38 -35.03
C SER A 373 -36.97 -21.84 -33.59
N LEU A 374 -37.77 -21.13 -32.78
CA LEU A 374 -39.25 -20.97 -32.76
C LEU A 374 -40.06 -22.24 -32.41
N ALA A 375 -40.90 -22.04 -31.38
CA ALA A 375 -42.21 -22.65 -31.10
C ALA A 375 -42.29 -23.85 -30.14
N ALA A 376 -42.68 -23.57 -28.89
CA ALA A 376 -43.78 -24.27 -28.20
C ALA A 376 -44.11 -23.60 -26.84
N VAL A 377 -44.78 -22.43 -26.84
CA VAL A 377 -45.58 -21.98 -25.68
C VAL A 377 -46.88 -21.34 -26.20
N ARG A 378 -47.94 -22.15 -26.25
CA ARG A 378 -49.35 -21.77 -26.14
C ARG A 378 -49.88 -22.69 -25.03
N GLY A 379 -50.32 -22.20 -23.88
CA GLY A 379 -51.50 -21.35 -23.73
C GLY A 379 -52.64 -22.24 -23.22
N LYS A 380 -52.88 -22.23 -21.90
CA LYS A 380 -54.14 -22.67 -21.30
C LYS A 380 -54.50 -21.70 -20.17
N THR A 381 -55.24 -20.67 -20.57
CA THR A 381 -56.13 -19.90 -19.70
C THR A 381 -57.55 -20.39 -19.95
N SER A 382 -58.17 -20.94 -18.91
CA SER A 382 -59.62 -21.08 -18.74
C SER A 382 -59.82 -21.24 -17.22
N ALA A 383 -60.17 -20.18 -16.48
CA ALA A 383 -61.55 -19.73 -16.32
C ALA A 383 -62.47 -20.87 -15.89
N ASP A 384 -62.67 -21.01 -14.58
CA ASP A 384 -63.95 -21.43 -14.03
C ASP A 384 -64.19 -20.69 -12.72
N ALA A 385 -65.31 -19.97 -12.73
CA ALA A 385 -65.83 -19.16 -11.66
C ALA A 385 -66.87 -19.95 -10.87
N LYS A 386 -66.66 -20.12 -9.57
CA LYS A 386 -67.67 -20.29 -8.50
C LYS A 386 -66.99 -19.75 -7.23
N GLY A 387 -67.45 -18.71 -6.54
CA GLY A 387 -68.82 -18.47 -6.08
C GLY A 387 -68.84 -18.76 -4.58
N GLY A 388 -69.05 -17.72 -3.75
CA GLY A 388 -69.24 -17.81 -2.29
C GLY A 388 -67.97 -17.53 -1.48
N GLU A 389 -67.98 -16.78 -0.39
CA GLU A 389 -69.04 -16.05 0.29
C GLU A 389 -68.34 -15.14 1.29
N VAL A 390 -68.83 -13.92 1.45
CA VAL A 390 -68.32 -12.92 2.39
C VAL A 390 -68.77 -13.33 3.79
N HIS A 391 -67.82 -13.54 4.72
CA HIS A 391 -68.12 -13.42 6.14
C HIS A 391 -66.88 -12.98 6.95
N ARG A 392 -66.85 -11.68 7.28
CA ARG A 392 -66.49 -11.16 8.62
C ARG A 392 -67.82 -10.71 9.24
N PRO A 393 -68.05 -10.84 10.57
CA PRO A 393 -67.31 -10.16 11.65
C PRO A 393 -66.97 -11.13 12.81
N ASP A 394 -66.21 -10.86 13.87
CA ASP A 394 -65.62 -9.71 14.55
C ASP A 394 -64.20 -10.08 15.01
#